data_AF-A0A7V9HLT5-F1
#
_entry.id   AF-A0A7V9HLT5-F1
#
_cell.length_a   1.000
_cell.length_b   1.000
_cell.length_c   1.000
_cell.angle_alpha   90.00
_cell.angle_beta   90.00
_cell.angle_gamma   90.00
#
_symmetry.space_group_name_H-M   'P 1'
#
loop_
_entity.id
_entity.type
_entity.pdbx_description
1 polymer ?
#
loop_
_entity_poly.entity_id
_entity_poly.type
_entity_poly.pdbx_seq_one_letter_code
_entity_poly.pdbx_strand_id
1 'polypeptide(L)' 'MKPVLGLLHTAIGNVTLFQGLCREVLPDVACFQMLDESLLGNTIAAGALTPATTRRVLGHVTSAVDAGATHVLVTCS' A
#
# COMPACT_ATOMS: atom_id res chain seq x y z
N MET A 1 4.65 -21.27 6.46
CA MET A 1 5.37 -20.07 5.97
C MET A 1 5.03 -18.89 6.87
N LYS A 2 5.96 -17.96 7.10
CA LYS A 2 5.69 -16.72 7.82
C LYS A 2 4.80 -15.81 6.95
N PRO A 3 3.71 -15.20 7.47
CA PRO A 3 2.91 -14.26 6.69
C PRO A 3 3.73 -13.04 6.27
N VAL A 4 3.47 -12.53 5.06
CA VAL A 4 4.11 -11.33 4.52
C VAL A 4 3.03 -10.32 4.15
N LEU A 5 3.08 -9.13 4.75
CA LEU A 5 2.13 -8.05 4.53
C LEU A 5 2.78 -6.92 3.71
N GLY A 6 2.25 -6.67 2.52
CA GLY A 6 2.56 -5.47 1.73
C GLY A 6 1.54 -4.36 2.04
N LEU A 7 2.02 -3.17 2.40
CA LEU A 7 1.14 -2.03 2.68
C LEU A 7 1.31 -0.97 1.60
N LEU A 8 0.20 -0.51 0.99
CA LEU A 8 0.21 0.53 -0.02
C LEU A 8 -0.31 1.86 0.56
N HIS A 9 0.45 2.92 0.35
CA HIS A 9 0.16 4.27 0.81
C HIS A 9 0.23 5.28 -0.34
N THR A 10 -0.47 6.40 -0.15
CA THR A 10 -0.35 7.60 -1.01
C THR A 10 0.19 8.81 -0.26
N ALA A 11 0.61 8.65 0.99
CA ALA A 11 1.15 9.72 1.83
C ALA A 11 2.38 9.20 2.60
N ILE A 12 3.51 9.92 2.48
CA ILE A 12 4.78 9.50 3.08
C ILE A 12 4.72 9.37 4.61
N GLY A 13 3.89 10.19 5.28
CA GLY A 13 3.68 10.13 6.73
C GLY A 13 3.14 8.78 7.22
N ASN A 14 2.43 8.04 6.35
CA ASN A 14 1.88 6.74 6.71
C ASN A 14 2.96 5.65 6.76
N VAL A 15 4.07 5.78 6.03
CA VAL A 15 5.11 4.74 5.96
C VAL A 15 5.69 4.45 7.35
N THR A 16 6.19 5.48 8.03
CA THR A 16 6.80 5.32 9.37
C THR A 16 5.77 4.92 10.43
N LEU A 17 4.56 5.49 10.35
CA LEU A 17 3.46 5.18 11.28
C LEU A 17 3.10 3.69 11.21
N PHE A 18 2.80 3.19 10.01
CA PHE A 18 2.41 1.79 9.82
C PHE A 18 3.58 0.83 10.06
N GLN A 19 4.81 1.21 9.74
CA GLN A 19 5.98 0.42 10.11
C GLN A 19 6.14 0.30 11.64
N GLY A 20 5.80 1.35 12.40
CA GLY A 20 5.71 1.31 13.85
C GLY A 20 4.64 0.35 14.33
N LEU A 21 3.40 0.56 13.86
CA LEU A 21 2.25 -0.27 14.23
C LEU A 21 2.44 -1.74 13.90
N CYS A 22 2.99 -2.08 12.72
CA CYS A 22 3.25 -3.47 12.34
C CYS A 22 4.24 -4.14 13.30
N ARG A 23 5.28 -3.42 13.74
CA ARG A 23 6.23 -3.97 14.72
C ARG A 23 5.58 -4.22 16.09
N GLU A 24 4.64 -3.37 16.48
CA GLU A 24 3.95 -3.45 17.77
C GLU A 24 2.87 -4.55 17.77
N VAL A 25 1.99 -4.54 16.77
CA VAL A 25 0.77 -5.37 16.76
C VAL A 25 0.91 -6.66 15.92
N LEU A 26 1.91 -6.74 15.05
CA LEU A 26 2.16 -7.88 14.15
C LEU A 26 3.63 -8.33 14.17
N PRO A 27 4.24 -8.59 15.36
CA PRO A 27 5.68 -8.89 15.46
C PRO A 27 6.11 -10.14 14.65
N ASP A 28 5.17 -11.07 14.44
CA ASP A 28 5.39 -12.31 13.71
C ASP A 28 5.07 -12.23 12.21
N VAL A 29 4.79 -11.03 11.68
CA VAL A 29 4.51 -10.81 10.25
C VAL A 29 5.65 -10.03 9.62
N ALA A 30 6.20 -10.52 8.51
CA ALA A 30 7.15 -9.73 7.73
C ALA A 30 6.37 -8.64 6.98
N CYS A 31 6.75 -7.37 7.14
CA CYS A 31 6.02 -6.26 6.55
C CYS A 31 6.94 -5.45 5.62
N PHE A 32 6.40 -4.99 4.50
CA PHE A 32 7.06 -4.00 3.65
C PHE A 32 6.06 -2.92 3.21
N GLN A 33 6.59 -1.73 2.94
CA GLN A 33 5.80 -0.54 2.63
C GLN A 33 6.00 -0.18 1.16
N MET A 34 4.92 0.20 0.48
CA MET A 34 4.88 0.72 -0.88
C MET A 34 4.23 2.10 -0.86
N LEU A 35 4.83 3.07 -1.53
CA LEU A 35 4.36 4.45 -1.57
C LEU A 35 4.20 4.91 -3.03
N ASP A 36 3.02 5.43 -3.36
CA ASP A 36 2.77 6.13 -4.62
C ASP A 36 1.87 7.35 -4.40
N GLU A 37 2.49 8.50 -4.17
CA GLU A 37 1.80 9.78 -3.93
C GLU A 37 1.03 10.26 -5.16
N SER A 38 1.42 9.82 -6.36
CA SER A 38 0.77 10.24 -7.59
C SER A 38 -0.65 9.69 -7.76
N LEU A 39 -1.02 8.62 -7.05
CA LEU A 39 -2.40 8.09 -7.10
C LEU A 39 -3.41 9.08 -6.51
N LEU A 40 -3.09 9.63 -5.33
CA LEU A 40 -3.90 10.66 -4.70
C LEU A 40 -3.84 11.96 -5.50
N GLY A 41 -2.63 12.37 -5.93
CA GLY A 41 -2.45 13.55 -6.76
C GLY A 41 -3.31 13.51 -8.04
N ASN A 42 -3.32 12.39 -8.75
CA ASN A 42 -4.13 12.21 -9.96
C ASN A 42 -5.62 12.22 -9.68
N THR A 43 -6.05 11.62 -8.56
CA THR A 43 -7.46 11.58 -8.16
C THR A 43 -7.97 12.98 -7.81
N ILE A 44 -7.19 13.77 -7.08
CA ILE A 44 -7.49 15.16 -6.75
C ILE A 44 -7.55 16.00 -8.02
N ALA A 45 -6.54 15.88 -8.90
CA ALA A 45 -6.48 16.65 -10.14
C ALA A 45 -7.67 16.35 -11.08
N ALA A 46 -8.14 15.09 -11.11
CA ALA A 46 -9.30 14.69 -11.89
C ALA A 46 -10.64 14.98 -11.19
N GLY A 47 -10.63 15.33 -9.89
CA GLY A 47 -11.84 15.48 -9.06
C GLY A 47 -12.63 14.18 -8.83
N ALA A 48 -12.09 13.04 -9.28
CA ALA A 48 -12.75 11.73 -9.21
C ALA A 48 -11.73 10.60 -9.38
N LEU A 49 -12.11 9.40 -8.93
CA LEU A 49 -11.35 8.19 -9.25
C LEU A 49 -11.49 7.87 -10.74
N THR A 50 -10.36 7.80 -11.45
CA THR A 50 -10.34 7.50 -12.88
C THR A 50 -10.00 6.03 -13.15
N PRO A 51 -10.42 5.45 -14.29
CA PRO A 51 -10.00 4.10 -14.67
C PRO A 51 -8.48 3.92 -14.74
N ALA A 52 -7.73 4.99 -15.06
CA ALA A 52 -6.27 4.97 -15.07
C ALA A 52 -5.69 4.83 -13.66
N THR A 53 -6.18 5.62 -12.70
CA THR A 53 -5.78 5.49 -11.29
C THR A 53 -6.16 4.12 -10.74
N THR A 54 -7.38 3.62 -11.02
CA THR A 54 -7.82 2.28 -10.59
C THR A 54 -6.88 1.18 -11.11
N ARG A 55 -6.53 1.20 -12.40
CA ARG A 55 -5.58 0.23 -12.97
C ARG A 55 -4.22 0.24 -12.26
N ARG A 56 -3.72 1.43 -11.90
CA ARG A 56 -2.45 1.55 -11.18
C ARG A 56 -2.52 0.98 -9.76
N VAL A 57 -3.61 1.23 -9.03
CA VAL A 57 -3.83 0.61 -7.71
C VAL A 57 -3.80 -0.92 -7.82
N LEU A 58 -4.53 -1.48 -8.79
CA LEU A 58 -4.51 -2.93 -9.04
C LEU A 58 -3.11 -3.45 -9.39
N GLY A 59 -2.37 -2.72 -10.24
CA GLY A 59 -0.99 -3.06 -10.57
C GLY A 59 -0.05 -3.06 -9.37
N HIS A 60 -0.26 -2.17 -8.40
CA HIS A 60 0.50 -2.18 -7.13
C HIS A 60 0.16 -3.37 -6.25
N VAL A 61 -1.12 -3.75 -6.20
CA VAL A 61 -1.53 -4.97 -5.48
C VAL A 61 -0.89 -6.21 -6.10
N THR A 62 -0.90 -6.32 -7.44
CA THR A 62 -0.21 -7.41 -8.13
C THR A 62 1.30 -7.38 -7.86
N SER A 63 1.94 -6.22 -7.96
CA SER A 63 3.37 -6.05 -7.66
C SER A 63 3.72 -6.46 -6.23
N ALA A 64 2.85 -6.20 -5.26
CA ALA A 64 3.05 -6.62 -3.88
C ALA A 64 3.03 -8.16 -3.76
N VAL A 65 2.09 -8.82 -4.43
CA VAL A 65 2.00 -10.28 -4.47
C VAL A 65 3.22 -10.88 -5.17
N ASP A 66 3.64 -10.32 -6.29
CA ASP A 66 4.85 -10.75 -7.02
C ASP A 66 6.13 -10.57 -6.17
N ALA A 67 6.16 -9.55 -5.30
CA ALA A 67 7.22 -9.34 -4.31
C ALA A 67 7.15 -10.30 -3.10
N GLY A 68 6.17 -11.20 -3.05
CA GLY A 68 6.03 -12.23 -2.03
C GLY A 68 5.03 -11.90 -0.92
N ALA A 69 4.21 -10.84 -1.05
CA ALA A 69 3.13 -10.59 -0.10
C ALA A 69 2.09 -11.71 -0.13
N THR A 70 1.75 -12.25 1.03
CA THR A 70 0.60 -13.14 1.19
C THR A 70 -0.68 -12.37 1.51
N HIS A 71 -0.54 -11.14 2.00
CA HIS A 71 -1.63 -10.20 2.28
C HIS A 71 -1.25 -8.81 1.81
N VAL A 72 -2.22 -8.05 1.30
CA VAL A 72 -2.02 -6.66 0.89
C VAL A 72 -3.03 -5.76 1.62
N LEU A 73 -2.53 -4.70 2.26
CA LEU A 73 -3.34 -3.68 2.91
C LEU A 73 -3.21 -2.37 2.14
N VAL A 74 -4.29 -1.93 1.50
CA VAL A 74 -4.40 -0.58 0.94
C VAL A 74 -4.88 0.34 2.06
N THR A 75 -4.04 1.29 2.47
CA THR A 75 -4.26 2.08 3.69
C THR A 75 -5.11 3.33 3.50
N CYS A 76 -5.31 3.76 2.25
CA CYS A 76 -6.03 4.98 1.91
C CYS A 76 -7.45 4.63 1.42
N SER A 77 -8.45 5.35 1.93
CA SER A 77 -9.88 5.21 1.56
C SER A 77 -10.24 5.94 0.28
#